data_AF-A0A4Y7S2Q1-F1
#
_entry.id   AF-A0A4Y7S2Q1-F1
#
_cell.length_a   1.000
_cell.length_b   1.000
_cell.length_c   1.000
_cell.angle_alpha   90.00
_cell.angle_beta   90.00
_cell.angle_gamma   90.00
#
_symmetry.space_group_name_H-M   'P 1'
#
loop_
_entity.id
_entity.type
_entity.pdbx_description
1 polymer ?
#
loop_
_entity_poly.entity_id
_entity_poly.type
_entity_poly.pdbx_seq_one_letter_code
_entity_poly.pdbx_strand_id
1 'polypeptide(L)'
;MSIGMEVYDCMRSLQSKGGLQRVMHDSYLNTFLNNGEIVISDIADDRGIHERVIHQQQKIVQYKTKTLIYSLEENDIPPEIQNKTPWSKKKTASQLKNWSGSGLSGLAFSHQTNKWVALGILIQVNEFADRGINLKNTYYVPGFNLLNYWKTQARENEEQNKKLIRAFTEILNNLTNPYEHVGFETLKQWLLNRINEKKISIKHLDFFLSVLITASKAPFFDWKEIGTNSYFKEKVHAASKMFDGNMVALLEELEEIIGDPVSSIHLTTRPGNRDIILAAQCRLVFTFGMYNYEKAPVLAKVTDEEVHYLQSIDAKNIRTIFAAENRAVVRKLIKHIPYGHRAHIGIVGFDGQVRSAVYDLLRHFKNAGVGQIIIWSDYDRAAIAMVEKLYALEFEQFKFVAKKQGTLLLVSYAEGLKQLKELAGTNHLTEQENFLWDFDLLETIVLEGNVND
;
A
#
# COMPACT_ATOMS: atom_id res chain seq x y z
N MET A 1 17.16 10.80 -9.25
CA MET A 1 18.22 10.64 -8.22
C MET A 1 19.64 11.00 -8.71
N SER A 2 19.81 11.67 -9.86
CA SER A 2 21.14 11.83 -10.49
C SER A 2 21.87 13.17 -10.20
N ILE A 3 21.29 14.07 -9.42
CA ILE A 3 21.84 15.44 -9.22
C ILE A 3 22.83 15.50 -8.04
N GLY A 4 22.79 14.51 -7.14
CA GLY A 4 23.72 14.41 -6.02
C GLY A 4 25.15 14.11 -6.45
N MET A 5 25.35 13.52 -7.63
CA MET A 5 26.64 13.06 -8.15
C MET A 5 27.49 14.18 -8.77
N GLU A 6 26.89 15.12 -9.51
CA GLU A 6 27.65 16.21 -10.18
C GLU A 6 28.27 17.21 -9.18
N VAL A 7 27.61 17.43 -8.04
CA VAL A 7 28.20 18.19 -6.92
C VAL A 7 29.19 17.32 -6.13
N TYR A 8 28.97 16.00 -6.06
CA TYR A 8 29.85 15.05 -5.38
C TYR A 8 31.23 14.92 -6.04
N ASP A 9 31.27 14.87 -7.38
CA ASP A 9 32.50 14.65 -8.14
C ASP A 9 33.40 15.90 -8.14
N CYS A 10 32.80 17.09 -8.10
CA CYS A 10 33.55 18.33 -7.92
C CYS A 10 34.27 18.40 -6.56
N MET A 11 33.72 17.77 -5.52
CA MET A 11 34.30 17.76 -4.17
C MET A 11 35.39 16.69 -3.96
N ARG A 12 35.38 15.61 -4.76
CA ARG A 12 36.36 14.51 -4.63
C ARG A 12 37.77 14.91 -5.08
N SER A 13 37.90 15.86 -6.00
CA SER A 13 39.22 16.31 -6.50
C SER A 13 40.00 17.17 -5.49
N LEU A 14 39.35 17.64 -4.42
CA LEU A 14 39.93 18.57 -3.43
C LEU A 14 40.50 17.89 -2.18
N GLN A 15 40.41 16.55 -2.08
CA GLN A 15 40.81 15.80 -0.88
C GLN A 15 42.31 15.51 -0.75
N SER A 16 43.16 15.98 -1.67
CA SER A 16 44.61 15.84 -1.51
C SER A 16 45.25 17.16 -1.06
N LYS A 17 45.75 17.15 0.19
CA LYS A 17 46.60 18.16 0.86
C LYS A 17 45.86 19.25 1.67
N GLY A 18 45.70 18.99 2.98
CA GLY A 18 46.16 19.83 4.10
C GLY A 18 45.80 21.33 4.20
N GLY A 19 44.91 21.88 3.37
CA GLY A 19 44.56 23.31 3.33
C GLY A 19 43.05 23.57 3.20
N LEU A 20 42.24 22.72 3.83
CA LEU A 20 40.79 22.56 3.58
C LEU A 20 39.90 23.79 3.84
N GLN A 21 40.29 24.69 4.75
CA GLN A 21 39.41 25.81 5.13
C GLN A 21 39.34 26.92 4.08
N ARG A 22 40.44 27.29 3.41
CA ARG A 22 40.42 28.38 2.43
C ARG A 22 40.01 27.96 1.02
N VAL A 23 40.35 26.73 0.60
CA VAL A 23 40.16 26.27 -0.78
C VAL A 23 38.73 25.79 -1.05
N MET A 24 38.00 25.31 -0.03
CA MET A 24 36.60 24.87 -0.21
C MET A 24 35.62 26.01 -0.48
N HIS A 25 35.86 27.21 0.07
CA HIS A 25 34.97 28.36 -0.10
C HIS A 25 34.90 28.82 -1.56
N ASP A 26 36.04 28.92 -2.23
CA ASP A 26 36.07 29.39 -3.61
C ASP A 26 35.62 28.34 -4.62
N SER A 27 35.92 27.06 -4.43
CA SER A 27 35.53 26.02 -5.39
C SER A 27 34.01 25.87 -5.55
N TYR A 28 33.26 25.71 -4.45
CA TYR A 28 31.81 25.49 -4.53
C TYR A 28 31.08 26.71 -5.09
N LEU A 29 31.49 27.91 -4.68
CA LEU A 29 31.00 29.17 -5.25
C LEU A 29 31.35 29.25 -6.74
N ASN A 30 32.58 28.97 -7.14
CA ASN A 30 33.01 29.03 -8.54
C ASN A 30 32.28 28.02 -9.43
N THR A 31 32.01 26.80 -8.95
CA THR A 31 31.22 25.80 -9.68
C THR A 31 29.76 26.24 -9.86
N PHE A 32 29.20 26.95 -8.90
CA PHE A 32 27.87 27.56 -9.03
C PHE A 32 27.84 28.72 -10.04
N LEU A 33 29.00 29.30 -10.34
CA LEU A 33 29.16 30.56 -11.07
C LEU A 33 29.66 30.41 -12.51
N ASN A 34 29.79 29.18 -13.02
CA ASN A 34 30.36 28.88 -14.34
C ASN A 34 30.07 29.92 -15.45
N ASN A 35 31.16 30.42 -16.03
CA ASN A 35 31.34 31.22 -17.27
C ASN A 35 31.32 32.76 -17.14
N GLY A 36 32.51 33.35 -17.25
CA GLY A 36 32.74 34.77 -17.54
C GLY A 36 34.06 35.30 -16.98
N GLU A 37 34.58 36.39 -17.55
CA GLU A 37 35.64 37.20 -16.91
C GLU A 37 35.05 37.90 -15.68
N ILE A 38 35.46 37.45 -14.50
CA ILE A 38 34.93 37.91 -13.20
C ILE A 38 35.85 39.00 -12.66
N VAL A 39 35.29 40.18 -12.38
CA VAL A 39 35.95 41.19 -11.53
C VAL A 39 35.44 40.97 -10.11
N ILE A 40 36.35 40.68 -9.18
CA ILE A 40 36.05 40.36 -7.79
C ILE A 40 36.34 41.60 -6.93
N SER A 41 35.33 42.10 -6.24
CA SER A 41 35.49 42.98 -5.09
C SER A 41 34.86 42.27 -3.89
N ASP A 42 35.68 41.85 -2.93
CA ASP A 42 35.19 41.30 -1.66
C ASP A 42 35.17 42.43 -0.62
N ILE A 43 34.00 42.68 -0.03
CA ILE A 43 33.86 43.56 1.14
C ILE A 43 33.39 42.67 2.28
N ALA A 44 34.22 42.57 3.33
CA ALA A 44 33.83 41.96 4.59
C ALA A 44 33.36 43.06 5.53
N ASP A 45 32.21 42.86 6.19
CA ASP A 45 31.81 43.69 7.31
C ASP A 45 32.40 43.16 8.63
N ASP A 46 32.37 43.97 9.69
CA ASP A 46 32.87 43.61 11.03
C ASP A 46 32.09 42.44 11.69
N ARG A 47 31.09 41.89 11.00
CA ARG A 47 30.21 40.79 11.43
C ARG A 47 30.42 39.51 10.61
N GLY A 48 31.50 39.43 9.85
CA GLY A 48 31.86 38.21 9.10
C GLY A 48 30.97 37.94 7.88
N ILE A 49 30.16 38.91 7.44
CA ILE A 49 29.38 38.81 6.21
C ILE A 49 30.24 39.29 5.04
N HIS A 50 30.34 38.44 4.02
CA HIS A 50 31.07 38.68 2.80
C HIS A 50 30.11 39.02 1.67
N GLU A 51 30.37 40.13 0.98
CA GLU A 51 29.70 40.51 -0.26
C GLU A 51 30.65 40.27 -1.45
N ARG A 52 30.20 39.47 -2.43
CA ARG A 52 30.95 39.19 -3.67
C ARG A 52 30.14 39.60 -4.90
N VAL A 53 30.68 40.53 -5.69
CA VAL A 53 30.06 41.02 -6.93
C VAL A 53 30.63 40.29 -8.14
N ILE A 54 29.77 39.94 -9.11
CA ILE A 54 30.11 39.13 -10.29
C ILE A 54 29.49 39.77 -11.52
N HIS A 55 30.31 40.03 -12.53
CA HIS A 55 29.86 40.51 -13.83
C HIS A 55 29.89 39.38 -14.87
N GLN A 56 28.76 39.09 -15.51
CA GLN A 56 28.68 38.13 -16.62
C GLN A 56 28.40 38.87 -17.93
N GLN A 57 29.31 38.72 -18.91
CA GLN A 57 29.17 39.27 -20.26
C GLN A 57 28.29 38.36 -21.12
N GLN A 58 27.27 38.92 -21.79
CA GLN A 58 26.49 38.21 -22.80
C GLN A 58 26.84 38.68 -24.22
N LYS A 59 26.52 37.86 -25.25
CA LYS A 59 26.84 38.03 -26.69
C LYS A 59 26.47 39.39 -27.33
N ILE A 60 25.69 40.23 -26.64
CA ILE A 60 25.35 41.60 -27.00
C ILE A 60 25.59 42.40 -25.72
N VAL A 61 26.33 43.51 -25.78
CA VAL A 61 26.93 44.29 -24.66
C VAL A 61 25.93 44.67 -23.56
N GLN A 62 25.52 43.68 -22.76
CA GLN A 62 24.68 43.77 -21.57
C GLN A 62 25.37 42.97 -20.48
N TYR A 63 25.73 43.65 -19.40
CA TYR A 63 26.33 43.04 -18.22
C TYR A 63 25.20 42.65 -17.27
N LYS A 64 25.14 41.37 -16.88
CA LYS A 64 24.36 40.95 -15.71
C LYS A 64 25.27 40.96 -14.51
N THR A 65 24.90 41.76 -13.51
CA THR A 65 25.61 41.80 -12.23
C THR A 65 24.90 40.88 -11.24
N LYS A 66 25.67 40.07 -10.52
CA LYS A 66 25.18 39.29 -9.39
C LYS A 66 25.95 39.67 -8.14
N THR A 67 25.24 39.81 -7.03
CA THR A 67 25.84 40.00 -5.70
C THR A 67 25.52 38.81 -4.83
N LEU A 68 26.54 38.24 -4.22
CA LEU A 68 26.44 37.14 -3.26
C LEU A 68 26.70 37.66 -1.86
N ILE A 69 25.79 37.38 -0.93
CA ILE A 69 25.95 37.71 0.48
C ILE A 69 25.96 36.39 1.26
N TYR A 70 27.02 36.16 2.03
CA TYR A 70 27.23 34.92 2.78
C TYR A 70 28.07 35.17 4.04
N SER A 71 27.97 34.27 5.01
CA SER A 71 28.85 34.23 6.19
C SER A 71 29.59 32.90 6.23
N LEU A 72 30.82 32.93 6.76
CA LEU A 72 31.68 31.77 6.95
C LEU A 72 31.78 31.33 8.41
N GLU A 73 31.07 32.00 9.31
CA GLU A 73 31.07 31.66 10.72
C GLU A 73 30.41 30.30 10.95
N GLU A 74 31.09 29.41 11.66
CA GLU A 74 30.51 28.13 12.10
C GLU A 74 29.40 28.41 13.11
N ASN A 75 28.17 28.05 12.74
CA ASN A 75 26.98 28.24 13.55
C ASN A 75 26.11 26.99 13.52
N ASP A 76 25.44 26.71 14.62
CA ASP A 76 24.46 25.62 14.70
C ASP A 76 23.30 25.83 13.73
N ILE A 77 22.77 24.73 13.18
CA ILE A 77 21.60 24.80 12.31
C ILE A 77 20.35 25.05 13.16
N PRO A 78 19.55 26.09 12.85
CA PRO A 78 18.33 26.39 13.58
C PRO A 78 17.30 25.26 13.48
N PRO A 79 16.52 24.99 14.54
CA PRO A 79 15.51 23.92 14.56
C PRO A 79 14.50 23.97 13.40
N GLU A 80 14.20 25.16 12.88
CA GLU A 80 13.26 25.37 11.77
C GLU A 80 13.76 24.78 10.45
N ILE A 81 15.08 24.57 10.35
CA ILE A 81 15.78 24.02 9.19
C ILE A 81 16.21 22.57 9.44
N GLN A 82 16.39 22.18 10.71
CA GLN A 82 16.63 20.80 11.07
C GLN A 82 15.50 19.91 10.50
N ASN A 83 15.89 18.78 9.91
CA ASN A 83 14.99 17.81 9.26
C ASN A 83 14.37 18.23 7.91
N LYS A 84 14.75 19.38 7.34
CA LYS A 84 14.30 19.75 6.00
C LYS A 84 15.08 19.02 4.90
N THR A 85 14.37 18.70 3.82
CA THR A 85 14.96 17.98 2.68
C THR A 85 16.03 18.83 1.98
N PRO A 86 17.21 18.26 1.67
CA PRO A 86 18.23 18.91 0.87
C PRO A 86 17.70 19.41 -0.48
N TRP A 87 18.21 20.54 -0.95
CA TRP A 87 17.90 21.07 -2.28
C TRP A 87 19.15 21.70 -2.90
N SER A 88 19.21 21.77 -4.23
CA SER A 88 20.37 22.32 -4.95
C SER A 88 20.04 23.50 -5.86
N LYS A 89 18.76 23.75 -6.13
CA LYS A 89 18.31 24.83 -7.03
C LYS A 89 18.04 26.13 -6.28
N LYS A 90 18.19 27.27 -6.96
CA LYS A 90 17.82 28.59 -6.41
C LYS A 90 16.34 28.64 -6.01
N LYS A 91 16.05 29.20 -4.83
CA LYS A 91 14.69 29.42 -4.33
C LYS A 91 14.44 30.91 -4.12
N THR A 92 13.25 31.39 -4.46
CA THR A 92 12.79 32.73 -4.03
C THR A 92 12.42 32.72 -2.54
N ALA A 93 12.26 33.89 -1.92
CA ALA A 93 11.78 33.99 -0.54
C ALA A 93 10.44 33.25 -0.33
N SER A 94 9.50 33.38 -1.27
CA SER A 94 8.22 32.67 -1.22
C SER A 94 8.38 31.14 -1.26
N GLN A 95 9.24 30.63 -2.15
CA GLN A 95 9.51 29.19 -2.24
C GLN A 95 10.23 28.66 -1.00
N LEU A 96 11.09 29.46 -0.38
CA LEU A 96 11.79 29.11 0.85
C LEU A 96 10.85 29.15 2.06
N LYS A 97 9.89 30.09 2.08
CA LYS A 97 8.83 30.16 3.08
C LYS A 97 7.95 28.89 3.07
N ASN A 98 7.53 28.46 1.88
CA ASN A 98 6.76 27.23 1.73
C ASN A 98 7.57 25.99 2.12
N TRP A 99 8.85 25.93 1.74
CA TRP A 99 9.75 24.83 2.09
C TRP A 99 9.99 24.74 3.62
N SER A 100 10.19 25.88 4.28
CA SER A 100 10.33 25.92 5.74
C SER A 100 9.02 25.63 6.46
N GLY A 101 7.86 25.73 5.78
CA GLY A 101 6.54 25.61 6.40
C GLY A 101 6.24 26.76 7.37
N SER A 102 6.87 27.92 7.16
CA SER A 102 6.80 29.04 8.09
C SER A 102 5.46 29.76 8.00
N GLY A 103 4.76 29.87 9.13
CA GLY A 103 3.56 30.70 9.28
C GLY A 103 3.84 32.20 9.40
N LEU A 104 5.10 32.64 9.27
CA LEU A 104 5.49 34.04 9.43
C LEU A 104 4.89 34.94 8.34
N SER A 105 4.68 36.21 8.64
CA SER A 105 4.35 37.22 7.63
C SER A 105 5.52 37.41 6.64
N GLY A 106 5.28 38.00 5.47
CA GLY A 106 6.33 38.22 4.47
C GLY A 106 7.52 39.04 5.00
N LEU A 107 7.24 40.07 5.79
CA LEU A 107 8.26 40.90 6.42
C LEU A 107 9.05 40.14 7.49
N ALA A 108 8.37 39.41 8.37
CA ALA A 108 9.01 38.60 9.41
C ALA A 108 9.87 37.48 8.81
N PHE A 109 9.41 36.87 7.71
CA PHE A 109 10.19 35.87 6.98
C PHE A 109 11.45 36.47 6.34
N SER A 110 11.38 37.70 5.81
CA SER A 110 12.54 38.42 5.28
C SER A 110 13.62 38.66 6.33
N HIS A 111 13.23 39.06 7.55
CA HIS A 111 14.18 39.18 8.67
C HIS A 111 14.80 37.83 9.04
N GLN A 112 14.00 36.76 9.03
CA GLN A 112 14.49 35.42 9.31
C GLN A 112 15.49 34.93 8.25
N THR A 113 15.25 35.22 6.97
CA THR A 113 16.19 34.86 5.90
C THR A 113 17.51 35.63 6.02
N ASN A 114 17.48 36.90 6.42
CA ASN A 114 18.70 37.68 6.66
C ASN A 114 19.51 37.11 7.82
N LYS A 115 18.84 36.64 8.90
CA LYS A 115 19.51 35.90 9.98
C LYS A 115 20.16 34.62 9.47
N TRP A 116 19.47 33.85 8.64
CA TRP A 116 20.05 32.63 8.05
C TRP A 116 21.23 32.90 7.12
N VAL A 117 21.24 34.03 6.42
CA VAL A 117 22.39 34.48 5.62
C VAL A 117 23.56 34.86 6.54
N ALA A 118 23.30 35.62 7.60
CA ALA A 118 24.31 36.00 8.59
C ALA A 118 24.93 34.80 9.32
N LEU A 119 24.18 33.72 9.51
CA LEU A 119 24.67 32.46 10.10
C LEU A 119 25.34 31.52 9.09
N GLY A 120 25.53 31.93 7.83
CA GLY A 120 26.16 31.10 6.79
C GLY A 120 25.33 29.88 6.36
N ILE A 121 24.05 29.85 6.75
CA ILE A 121 23.10 28.77 6.43
C ILE A 121 22.60 28.92 4.99
N LEU A 122 22.43 30.16 4.53
CA LEU A 122 22.02 30.51 3.18
C LEU A 122 23.02 31.46 2.54
N ILE A 123 23.11 31.39 1.21
CA ILE A 123 23.74 32.42 0.39
C ILE A 123 22.61 33.17 -0.31
N GLN A 124 22.57 34.49 -0.12
CA GLN A 124 21.66 35.36 -0.86
C GLN A 124 22.31 35.74 -2.19
N VAL A 125 21.56 35.56 -3.28
CA VAL A 125 21.97 35.87 -4.65
C VAL A 125 21.05 36.96 -5.18
N ASN A 126 21.57 38.18 -5.28
CA ASN A 126 20.88 39.30 -5.90
C ASN A 126 21.28 39.38 -7.38
N GLU A 127 20.31 39.25 -8.29
CA GLU A 127 20.50 39.43 -9.73
C GLU A 127 20.05 40.84 -10.12
N PHE A 128 20.92 41.60 -10.79
CA PHE A 128 20.64 42.96 -11.22
C PHE A 128 20.51 43.06 -12.76
N ALA A 129 19.67 43.99 -13.21
CA ALA A 129 19.54 44.46 -14.58
C ALA A 129 20.32 45.76 -14.79
N ASP A 130 20.41 46.21 -16.05
CA ASP A 130 20.90 47.54 -16.43
C ASP A 130 22.25 47.92 -15.81
N ARG A 131 23.28 47.09 -16.04
CA ARG A 131 24.65 47.31 -15.54
C ARG A 131 24.76 47.42 -14.00
N GLY A 132 23.85 46.80 -13.25
CA GLY A 132 23.91 46.75 -11.78
C GLY A 132 23.04 47.77 -11.06
N ILE A 133 22.20 48.52 -11.78
CA ILE A 133 21.40 49.60 -11.20
C ILE A 133 20.09 49.04 -10.60
N ASN A 134 19.38 48.20 -11.34
CA ASN A 134 18.04 47.76 -10.95
C ASN A 134 18.07 46.32 -10.43
N LEU A 135 17.68 46.09 -9.17
CA LEU A 135 17.53 44.74 -8.63
C LEU A 135 16.40 44.02 -9.36
N LYS A 136 16.73 42.94 -10.06
CA LYS A 136 15.76 42.15 -10.84
C LYS A 136 15.13 41.06 -9.98
N ASN A 137 15.94 40.30 -9.25
CA ASN A 137 15.47 39.19 -8.43
C ASN A 137 16.44 38.91 -7.28
N THR A 138 15.89 38.39 -6.17
CA THR A 138 16.68 37.82 -5.07
C THR A 138 16.34 36.34 -4.92
N TYR A 139 17.39 35.52 -4.84
CA TYR A 139 17.31 34.08 -4.63
C TYR A 139 18.16 33.66 -3.44
N TYR A 140 17.87 32.46 -2.95
CA TYR A 140 18.60 31.81 -1.88
C TYR A 140 19.04 30.42 -2.32
N VAL A 141 20.28 30.08 -1.96
CA VAL A 141 20.87 28.75 -2.16
C VAL A 141 21.47 28.26 -0.83
N PRO A 142 21.65 26.94 -0.65
CA PRO A 142 22.24 26.43 0.58
C PRO A 142 23.66 26.97 0.79
N GLY A 143 23.90 27.50 1.99
CA GLY A 143 25.22 27.91 2.46
C GLY A 143 26.01 26.72 3.03
N PHE A 144 27.27 27.00 3.36
CA PHE A 144 28.24 25.99 3.80
C PHE A 144 27.78 25.20 5.02
N ASN A 145 27.27 25.90 6.04
CA ASN A 145 26.84 25.27 7.29
C ASN A 145 25.70 24.28 7.05
N LEU A 146 24.73 24.65 6.19
CA LEU A 146 23.60 23.79 5.87
C LEU A 146 24.00 22.55 5.06
N LEU A 147 24.93 22.71 4.11
CA LEU A 147 25.46 21.60 3.32
C LEU A 147 26.26 20.62 4.19
N ASN A 148 27.08 21.13 5.10
CA ASN A 148 27.83 20.29 6.03
C ASN A 148 26.91 19.56 7.00
N TYR A 149 25.90 20.24 7.53
CA TYR A 149 24.88 19.59 8.35
C TYR A 149 24.21 18.43 7.62
N TRP A 150 23.75 18.63 6.38
CA TRP A 150 23.14 17.54 5.61
C TRP A 150 24.13 16.39 5.31
N LYS A 151 25.41 16.69 5.07
CA LYS A 151 26.44 15.65 4.90
C LYS A 151 26.64 14.84 6.18
N THR A 152 26.74 15.51 7.31
CA THR A 152 26.89 14.85 8.61
C THR A 152 25.67 13.96 8.89
N GLN A 153 24.46 14.49 8.71
CA GLN A 153 23.23 13.71 8.82
C GLN A 153 23.18 12.52 7.85
N ALA A 154 23.61 12.68 6.61
CA ALA A 154 23.68 11.59 5.65
C ALA A 154 24.67 10.50 6.09
N ARG A 155 25.84 10.88 6.60
CA ARG A 155 26.85 9.95 7.13
C ARG A 155 26.36 9.21 8.36
N GLU A 156 25.75 9.92 9.31
CA GLU A 156 25.17 9.33 10.52
C GLU A 156 24.07 8.33 10.17
N ASN A 157 23.17 8.69 9.25
CA ASN A 157 22.13 7.79 8.75
C ASN A 157 22.73 6.58 8.02
N GLU A 158 23.79 6.75 7.23
CA GLU A 158 24.48 5.64 6.57
C GLU A 158 25.10 4.69 7.60
N GLU A 159 25.73 5.23 8.64
CA GLU A 159 26.32 4.43 9.72
C GLU A 159 25.26 3.68 10.53
N GLN A 160 24.15 4.34 10.86
CA GLN A 160 22.99 3.70 11.50
C GLN A 160 22.41 2.59 10.62
N ASN A 161 22.25 2.83 9.31
CA ASN A 161 21.76 1.82 8.37
C ASN A 161 22.71 0.63 8.28
N LYS A 162 24.04 0.84 8.31
CA LYS A 162 25.03 -0.25 8.38
C LYS A 162 24.88 -1.07 9.65
N LYS A 163 24.65 -0.44 10.80
CA LYS A 163 24.40 -1.13 12.08
C LYS A 163 23.12 -1.97 12.01
N LEU A 164 22.04 -1.41 11.47
CA LEU A 164 20.76 -2.10 11.29
C LEU A 164 20.89 -3.30 10.35
N ILE A 165 21.56 -3.14 9.20
CA ILE A 165 21.78 -4.23 8.25
C ILE A 165 22.53 -5.38 8.91
N ARG A 166 23.58 -5.10 9.71
CA ARG A 166 24.30 -6.14 10.45
C ARG A 166 23.39 -6.90 11.41
N ALA A 167 22.57 -6.19 12.19
CA ALA A 167 21.61 -6.80 13.11
C ALA A 167 20.58 -7.67 12.35
N PHE A 168 20.06 -7.18 11.22
CA PHE A 168 19.13 -7.92 10.38
C PHE A 168 19.76 -9.18 9.78
N THR A 169 21.00 -9.10 9.30
CA THR A 169 21.74 -10.27 8.80
C THR A 169 21.97 -11.31 9.90
N GLU A 170 22.30 -10.87 11.12
CA GLU A 170 22.47 -11.78 12.26
C GLU A 170 21.16 -12.51 12.60
N ILE A 171 20.04 -11.78 12.65
CA ILE A 171 18.72 -12.39 12.86
C ILE A 171 18.41 -13.38 11.74
N LEU A 172 18.57 -12.98 10.46
CA LEU A 172 18.32 -13.86 9.31
C LEU A 172 19.10 -15.16 9.39
N ASN A 173 20.39 -15.09 9.71
CA ASN A 173 21.24 -16.27 9.79
C ASN A 173 20.77 -17.25 10.89
N ASN A 174 20.24 -16.73 11.99
CA ASN A 174 19.77 -17.52 13.13
C ASN A 174 18.31 -18.00 12.98
N LEU A 175 17.55 -17.47 12.02
CA LEU A 175 16.16 -17.89 11.80
C LEU A 175 16.10 -19.31 11.22
N THR A 176 15.24 -20.13 11.81
CA THR A 176 14.91 -21.49 11.38
C THR A 176 13.49 -21.55 10.84
N ASN A 177 13.18 -22.57 10.04
CA ASN A 177 11.83 -22.87 9.54
C ASN A 177 11.23 -24.10 10.26
N PRO A 178 10.83 -23.99 11.54
CA PRO A 178 10.39 -25.14 12.34
C PRO A 178 9.05 -25.74 11.88
N TYR A 179 8.27 -25.01 11.07
CA TYR A 179 6.94 -25.43 10.59
C TYR A 179 6.93 -25.76 9.09
N GLU A 180 8.10 -25.87 8.47
CA GLU A 180 8.24 -26.28 7.06
C GLU A 180 7.46 -25.40 6.07
N HIS A 181 7.32 -24.11 6.37
CA HIS A 181 6.64 -23.14 5.49
C HIS A 181 7.28 -23.12 4.10
N VAL A 182 6.46 -23.27 3.05
CA VAL A 182 6.91 -23.29 1.65
C VAL A 182 7.40 -21.90 1.27
N GLY A 183 8.57 -21.79 0.62
CA GLY A 183 9.12 -20.48 0.23
C GLY A 183 9.83 -19.69 1.34
N PHE A 184 9.84 -20.19 2.59
CA PHE A 184 10.59 -19.55 3.69
C PHE A 184 12.08 -19.41 3.35
N GLU A 185 12.72 -20.50 2.91
CA GLU A 185 14.15 -20.48 2.59
C GLU A 185 14.42 -19.66 1.32
N THR A 186 13.50 -19.69 0.35
CA THR A 186 13.55 -18.84 -0.85
C THR A 186 13.59 -17.36 -0.47
N LEU A 187 12.66 -16.91 0.39
CA LEU A 187 12.60 -15.54 0.87
C LEU A 187 13.86 -15.17 1.68
N LYS A 188 14.31 -16.06 2.57
CA LYS A 188 15.53 -15.86 3.37
C LYS A 188 16.76 -15.66 2.49
N GLN A 189 16.97 -16.52 1.49
CA GLN A 189 18.09 -16.41 0.55
C GLN A 189 17.97 -15.17 -0.33
N TRP A 190 16.77 -14.85 -0.79
CA TRP A 190 16.52 -13.62 -1.55
C TRP A 190 16.92 -12.38 -0.75
N LEU A 191 16.54 -12.28 0.54
CA LEU A 191 16.93 -11.16 1.39
C LEU A 191 18.44 -11.06 1.57
N LEU A 192 19.12 -12.17 1.87
CA LEU A 192 20.58 -12.20 2.02
C LEU A 192 21.27 -11.71 0.75
N ASN A 193 20.82 -12.15 -0.43
CA ASN A 193 21.33 -11.67 -1.71
C ASN A 193 21.11 -10.17 -1.90
N ARG A 194 19.91 -9.66 -1.61
CA ARG A 194 19.60 -8.23 -1.75
C ARG A 194 20.40 -7.34 -0.80
N ILE A 195 20.68 -7.82 0.41
CA ILE A 195 21.58 -7.15 1.37
C ILE A 195 22.99 -7.08 0.79
N ASN A 196 23.52 -8.21 0.30
CA ASN A 196 24.86 -8.30 -0.27
C ASN A 196 25.04 -7.38 -1.48
N GLU A 197 24.01 -7.29 -2.33
CA GLU A 197 23.98 -6.40 -3.50
C GLU A 197 23.74 -4.92 -3.14
N LYS A 198 23.39 -4.61 -1.88
CA LYS A 198 22.97 -3.27 -1.42
C LYS A 198 21.78 -2.71 -2.22
N LYS A 199 20.86 -3.58 -2.65
CA LYS A 199 19.70 -3.22 -3.50
C LYS A 199 18.36 -3.20 -2.75
N ILE A 200 18.37 -3.21 -1.42
CA ILE A 200 17.15 -3.18 -0.60
C ILE A 200 17.18 -2.03 0.40
N SER A 201 16.03 -1.36 0.56
CA SER A 201 15.89 -0.31 1.58
C SER A 201 15.63 -0.93 2.95
N ILE A 202 15.99 -0.22 4.02
CA ILE A 202 15.77 -0.67 5.40
C ILE A 202 14.30 -0.99 5.70
N LYS A 203 13.36 -0.24 5.11
CA LYS A 203 11.92 -0.48 5.31
C LYS A 203 11.44 -1.79 4.69
N HIS A 204 11.87 -2.11 3.46
CA HIS A 204 11.54 -3.38 2.82
C HIS A 204 12.21 -4.54 3.55
N LEU A 205 13.47 -4.35 3.94
CA LEU A 205 14.22 -5.35 4.68
C LEU A 205 13.55 -5.68 6.03
N ASP A 206 13.08 -4.66 6.75
CA ASP A 206 12.32 -4.85 8.00
C ASP A 206 11.01 -5.62 7.77
N PHE A 207 10.25 -5.32 6.71
CA PHE A 207 9.01 -6.04 6.39
C PHE A 207 9.26 -7.54 6.16
N PHE A 208 10.12 -7.89 5.20
CA PHE A 208 10.35 -9.29 4.85
C PHE A 208 11.05 -10.07 5.97
N LEU A 209 11.93 -9.41 6.73
CA LEU A 209 12.46 -9.99 7.96
C LEU A 209 11.35 -10.28 8.97
N SER A 210 10.40 -9.36 9.14
CA SER A 210 9.25 -9.55 10.04
C SER A 210 8.36 -10.72 9.61
N VAL A 211 8.19 -10.94 8.30
CA VAL A 211 7.50 -12.12 7.76
C VAL A 211 8.20 -13.39 8.23
N LEU A 212 9.52 -13.50 8.01
CA LEU A 212 10.29 -14.68 8.40
C LEU A 212 10.32 -14.89 9.93
N ILE A 213 10.44 -13.82 10.72
CA ILE A 213 10.35 -13.91 12.18
C ILE A 213 8.99 -14.45 12.59
N THR A 214 7.91 -13.97 12.00
CA THR A 214 6.55 -14.41 12.33
C THR A 214 6.34 -15.87 11.95
N ALA A 215 6.71 -16.24 10.72
CA ALA A 215 6.67 -17.61 10.22
C ALA A 215 7.51 -18.59 11.08
N SER A 216 8.64 -18.13 11.65
CA SER A 216 9.46 -18.97 12.52
C SER A 216 8.84 -19.24 13.90
N LYS A 217 7.87 -18.43 14.33
CA LYS A 217 7.26 -18.48 15.68
C LYS A 217 5.92 -19.19 15.72
N ALA A 218 5.21 -19.27 14.60
CA ALA A 218 3.88 -19.85 14.56
C ALA A 218 3.67 -20.67 13.27
N PRO A 219 2.90 -21.78 13.37
CA PRO A 219 2.52 -22.58 12.22
C PRO A 219 1.51 -21.87 11.30
N PHE A 220 0.79 -20.87 11.82
CA PHE A 220 -0.17 -20.02 11.13
C PHE A 220 -0.03 -18.61 11.69
N PHE A 221 -0.17 -17.58 10.86
CA PHE A 221 -0.08 -16.20 11.34
C PHE A 221 -0.87 -15.21 10.48
N ASP A 222 -1.24 -14.08 11.10
CA ASP A 222 -2.02 -13.01 10.52
C ASP A 222 -1.13 -11.84 10.03
N TRP A 223 -1.63 -11.05 9.08
CA TRP A 223 -1.00 -9.80 8.62
C TRP A 223 -0.57 -8.88 9.77
N LYS A 224 -1.43 -8.73 10.78
CA LYS A 224 -1.16 -7.86 11.94
C LYS A 224 0.00 -8.37 12.78
N GLU A 225 0.21 -9.68 12.83
CA GLU A 225 1.31 -10.29 13.58
C GLU A 225 2.67 -9.96 12.94
N ILE A 226 2.72 -9.84 11.61
CA ILE A 226 3.92 -9.37 10.89
C ILE A 226 4.35 -8.00 11.42
N GLY A 227 3.40 -7.06 11.54
CA GLY A 227 3.67 -5.72 12.09
C GLY A 227 4.20 -5.73 13.53
N THR A 228 3.75 -6.67 14.37
CA THR A 228 4.23 -6.79 15.76
C THR A 228 5.66 -7.33 15.88
N ASN A 229 6.17 -7.98 14.83
CA ASN A 229 7.52 -8.50 14.76
C ASN A 229 8.51 -7.55 14.06
N SER A 230 8.06 -6.36 13.64
CA SER A 230 8.95 -5.32 13.12
C SER A 230 9.99 -4.87 14.15
N TYR A 231 11.19 -4.61 13.65
CA TYR A 231 12.27 -4.02 14.43
C TYR A 231 11.97 -2.58 14.87
N PHE A 232 11.10 -1.87 14.14
CA PHE A 232 10.71 -0.49 14.46
C PHE A 232 9.38 -0.37 15.20
N LYS A 233 8.83 -1.48 15.70
CA LYS A 233 7.52 -1.52 16.38
C LYS A 233 7.37 -0.49 17.50
N GLU A 234 8.43 -0.19 18.26
CA GLU A 234 8.40 0.76 19.37
C GLU A 234 8.32 2.22 18.90
N LYS A 235 8.66 2.50 17.64
CA LYS A 235 8.62 3.85 17.04
C LYS A 235 7.27 4.20 16.42
N VAL A 236 6.31 3.26 16.42
CA VAL A 236 5.01 3.41 15.78
C VAL A 236 3.90 3.18 16.80
N HIS A 237 3.07 4.20 17.02
CA HIS A 237 1.81 4.02 17.76
C HIS A 237 0.88 3.12 16.92
N ALA A 238 0.78 1.83 17.31
CA ALA A 238 0.13 0.72 16.60
C ALA A 238 1.02 -0.03 15.59
N ALA A 239 2.02 -0.74 16.10
CA ALA A 239 2.88 -1.67 15.34
C ALA A 239 2.09 -2.66 14.44
N SER A 240 0.91 -3.10 14.88
CA SER A 240 0.02 -3.98 14.09
C SER A 240 -0.55 -3.35 12.82
N LYS A 241 -0.35 -2.04 12.59
CA LYS A 241 -0.76 -1.30 11.39
C LYS A 241 0.42 -0.78 10.56
N MET A 242 1.64 -1.15 10.93
CA MET A 242 2.86 -0.55 10.37
C MET A 242 2.96 -0.68 8.85
N PHE A 243 2.40 -1.75 8.29
CA PHE A 243 2.47 -2.07 6.87
C PHE A 243 1.15 -1.87 6.11
N ASP A 244 0.06 -1.53 6.80
CA ASP A 244 -1.30 -1.50 6.22
C ASP A 244 -1.42 -0.62 4.98
N GLY A 245 -0.69 0.51 4.94
CA GLY A 245 -0.72 1.45 3.82
C GLY A 245 -0.22 0.89 2.49
N ASN A 246 0.62 -0.15 2.51
CA ASN A 246 1.22 -0.78 1.31
C ASN A 246 0.94 -2.28 1.23
N MET A 247 -0.02 -2.78 1.99
CA MET A 247 -0.26 -4.21 2.19
C MET A 247 -0.40 -5.00 0.89
N VAL A 248 -1.22 -4.52 -0.06
CA VAL A 248 -1.45 -5.23 -1.34
C VAL A 248 -0.14 -5.39 -2.12
N ALA A 249 0.60 -4.30 -2.30
CA ALA A 249 1.87 -4.32 -3.03
C ALA A 249 2.93 -5.21 -2.35
N LEU A 250 2.97 -5.20 -1.01
CA LEU A 250 3.91 -6.04 -0.25
C LEU A 250 3.55 -7.53 -0.32
N LEU A 251 2.26 -7.86 -0.36
CA LEU A 251 1.79 -9.25 -0.55
C LEU A 251 2.07 -9.73 -1.97
N GLU A 252 1.82 -8.90 -2.99
CA GLU A 252 2.14 -9.24 -4.39
C GLU A 252 3.65 -9.47 -4.58
N GLU A 253 4.50 -8.60 -4.03
CA GLU A 253 5.96 -8.76 -4.07
C GLU A 253 6.40 -10.03 -3.33
N LEU A 254 5.78 -10.33 -2.18
CA LEU A 254 6.05 -11.56 -1.43
C LEU A 254 5.73 -12.81 -2.27
N GLU A 255 4.57 -12.85 -2.94
CA GLU A 255 4.17 -13.96 -3.82
C GLU A 255 5.13 -14.12 -5.00
N GLU A 256 5.57 -13.01 -5.61
CA GLU A 256 6.55 -13.03 -6.69
C GLU A 256 7.89 -13.60 -6.23
N ILE A 257 8.35 -13.26 -5.03
CA ILE A 257 9.63 -13.75 -4.48
C ILE A 257 9.57 -15.25 -4.18
N ILE A 258 8.49 -15.71 -3.54
CA ILE A 258 8.36 -17.13 -3.14
C ILE A 258 7.95 -18.02 -4.31
N GLY A 259 7.33 -17.45 -5.35
CA GLY A 259 6.83 -18.18 -6.52
C GLY A 259 5.51 -18.93 -6.28
N ASP A 260 4.84 -18.65 -5.16
CA ASP A 260 3.64 -19.31 -4.67
C ASP A 260 2.71 -18.28 -3.99
N PRO A 261 1.41 -18.59 -3.80
CA PRO A 261 0.49 -17.73 -3.06
C PRO A 261 0.92 -17.57 -1.59
N VAL A 262 0.60 -16.45 -0.93
CA VAL A 262 0.97 -16.22 0.49
C VAL A 262 0.37 -17.25 1.47
N SER A 263 -0.69 -17.97 1.08
CA SER A 263 -1.23 -19.06 1.89
C SER A 263 -0.26 -20.25 2.01
N SER A 264 0.73 -20.36 1.11
CA SER A 264 1.77 -21.41 1.14
C SER A 264 2.77 -21.27 2.31
N ILE A 265 2.93 -20.04 2.83
CA ILE A 265 3.62 -19.77 4.11
C ILE A 265 2.63 -19.70 5.29
N HIS A 266 1.41 -20.21 5.12
CA HIS A 266 0.35 -20.19 6.14
C HIS A 266 0.01 -18.79 6.69
N LEU A 267 0.14 -17.75 5.87
CA LEU A 267 -0.42 -16.42 6.15
C LEU A 267 -1.94 -16.47 5.94
N THR A 268 -2.69 -16.33 7.04
CA THR A 268 -4.14 -16.64 7.10
C THR A 268 -5.04 -15.49 6.67
N THR A 269 -4.56 -14.25 6.78
CA THR A 269 -5.30 -13.05 6.37
C THR A 269 -4.71 -12.41 5.13
N ARG A 270 -5.47 -12.51 4.03
CA ARG A 270 -5.50 -11.44 3.03
C ARG A 270 -6.44 -10.34 3.55
N PRO A 271 -6.14 -9.06 3.30
CA PRO A 271 -7.13 -8.02 3.52
C PRO A 271 -8.41 -8.32 2.76
N GLY A 272 -9.52 -8.35 3.50
CA GLY A 272 -10.82 -8.70 2.94
C GLY A 272 -11.11 -10.20 2.94
N ASN A 273 -10.73 -10.94 3.99
CA ASN A 273 -11.45 -12.17 4.37
C ASN A 273 -12.94 -11.82 4.50
N ARG A 274 -13.68 -11.94 3.40
CA ARG A 274 -15.13 -11.80 3.38
C ARG A 274 -15.66 -13.12 3.90
N ASP A 275 -16.31 -13.07 5.05
CA ASP A 275 -16.95 -14.27 5.60
C ASP A 275 -17.96 -14.81 4.58
N ILE A 276 -17.88 -16.10 4.28
CA ILE A 276 -18.95 -16.80 3.60
C ILE A 276 -20.09 -16.94 4.60
N ILE A 277 -21.24 -16.41 4.25
CA ILE A 277 -22.42 -16.49 5.10
C ILE A 277 -23.07 -17.84 4.84
N LEU A 278 -23.22 -18.65 5.89
CA LEU A 278 -23.86 -19.95 5.79
C LEU A 278 -25.09 -19.99 6.71
N ALA A 279 -26.22 -20.44 6.22
CA ALA A 279 -27.37 -20.80 7.04
C ALA A 279 -27.95 -22.13 6.57
N ALA A 280 -27.60 -23.21 7.25
CA ALA A 280 -27.90 -24.57 6.83
C ALA A 280 -27.97 -25.50 8.04
N GLN A 281 -28.91 -26.44 8.05
CA GLN A 281 -28.96 -27.51 9.05
C GLN A 281 -27.98 -28.62 8.66
N CYS A 282 -26.71 -28.45 9.03
CA CYS A 282 -25.62 -29.34 8.62
C CYS A 282 -24.56 -29.50 9.71
N ARG A 283 -23.66 -30.45 9.51
CA ARG A 283 -22.42 -30.59 10.29
C ARG A 283 -21.22 -30.40 9.38
N LEU A 284 -20.36 -29.45 9.71
CA LEU A 284 -19.09 -29.22 9.02
C LEU A 284 -17.98 -29.98 9.76
N VAL A 285 -17.26 -30.85 9.06
CA VAL A 285 -16.17 -31.64 9.62
C VAL A 285 -14.86 -31.14 9.03
N PHE A 286 -14.00 -30.62 9.90
CA PHE A 286 -12.69 -30.08 9.55
C PHE A 286 -11.57 -31.01 10.03
N THR A 287 -10.36 -30.80 9.54
CA THR A 287 -9.16 -31.48 10.04
C THR A 287 -8.92 -31.25 11.54
N PHE A 288 -9.34 -30.11 12.08
CA PHE A 288 -9.11 -29.70 13.47
C PHE A 288 -10.32 -29.86 14.40
N GLY A 289 -11.48 -30.30 13.90
CA GLY A 289 -12.69 -30.41 14.71
C GLY A 289 -13.98 -30.41 13.90
N MET A 290 -15.09 -30.07 14.54
CA MET A 290 -16.39 -30.00 13.86
C MET A 290 -17.27 -28.87 14.38
N TYR A 291 -18.04 -28.28 13.47
CA TYR A 291 -19.14 -27.38 13.81
C TYR A 291 -20.47 -28.09 13.54
N ASN A 292 -21.36 -28.09 14.53
CA ASN A 292 -22.64 -28.78 14.45
C ASN A 292 -23.80 -27.77 14.46
N TYR A 293 -24.51 -27.69 13.32
CA TYR A 293 -25.69 -26.84 13.11
C TYR A 293 -26.97 -27.69 12.91
N GLU A 294 -27.02 -28.92 13.40
CA GLU A 294 -28.09 -29.89 13.12
C GLU A 294 -29.44 -29.56 13.77
N LYS A 295 -29.51 -28.62 14.72
CA LYS A 295 -30.76 -28.31 15.43
C LYS A 295 -31.64 -27.30 14.68
N ALA A 296 -31.03 -26.37 13.96
CA ALA A 296 -31.70 -25.35 13.15
C ALA A 296 -30.64 -24.68 12.26
N PRO A 297 -31.02 -24.14 11.07
CA PRO A 297 -30.09 -23.33 10.32
C PRO A 297 -29.72 -22.08 11.13
N VAL A 298 -28.48 -22.06 11.62
CA VAL A 298 -27.89 -20.91 12.28
C VAL A 298 -27.16 -20.09 11.21
N LEU A 299 -27.38 -18.78 11.22
CA LEU A 299 -26.55 -17.84 10.46
C LEU A 299 -25.12 -17.89 11.02
N ALA A 300 -24.26 -18.62 10.34
CA ALA A 300 -22.84 -18.75 10.61
C ALA A 300 -22.02 -17.95 9.59
N LYS A 301 -20.79 -17.66 9.98
CA LYS A 301 -19.76 -17.09 9.12
C LYS A 301 -18.67 -18.15 9.01
N VAL A 302 -18.34 -18.53 7.78
CA VAL A 302 -17.27 -19.47 7.47
C VAL A 302 -16.20 -18.72 6.69
N THR A 303 -14.96 -18.79 7.15
CA THR A 303 -13.83 -18.14 6.52
C THR A 303 -13.25 -18.98 5.38
N ASP A 304 -12.47 -18.35 4.50
CA ASP A 304 -11.80 -19.07 3.40
C ASP A 304 -10.84 -20.15 3.94
N GLU A 305 -10.19 -19.88 5.07
CA GLU A 305 -9.30 -20.81 5.78
C GLU A 305 -10.06 -22.00 6.36
N GLU A 306 -11.22 -21.78 6.98
CA GLU A 306 -12.05 -22.88 7.49
C GLU A 306 -12.51 -23.79 6.35
N VAL A 307 -12.86 -23.24 5.18
CA VAL A 307 -13.19 -24.06 4.00
C VAL A 307 -11.98 -24.85 3.52
N HIS A 308 -10.78 -24.29 3.55
CA HIS A 308 -9.56 -25.02 3.16
C HIS A 308 -9.34 -26.28 4.00
N TYR A 309 -9.68 -26.25 5.30
CA TYR A 309 -9.58 -27.38 6.21
C TYR A 309 -10.82 -28.28 6.25
N LEU A 310 -11.85 -27.99 5.45
CA LEU A 310 -13.10 -28.75 5.42
C LEU A 310 -12.86 -30.12 4.74
N GLN A 311 -13.13 -31.20 5.48
CA GLN A 311 -13.02 -32.57 4.97
C GLN A 311 -14.35 -33.06 4.40
N SER A 312 -15.45 -32.80 5.10
CA SER A 312 -16.78 -33.22 4.68
C SER A 312 -17.89 -32.38 5.29
N ILE A 313 -19.08 -32.48 4.70
CA ILE A 313 -20.32 -31.91 5.21
C ILE A 313 -21.33 -33.04 5.38
N ASP A 314 -21.96 -33.15 6.56
CA ASP A 314 -23.19 -33.93 6.74
C ASP A 314 -24.39 -32.98 6.55
N ALA A 315 -25.09 -33.12 5.43
CA ALA A 315 -26.19 -32.26 5.00
C ALA A 315 -27.47 -33.06 4.67
N LYS A 316 -27.72 -34.19 5.37
CA LYS A 316 -28.80 -35.15 5.06
C LYS A 316 -30.18 -34.55 4.80
N ASN A 317 -30.55 -33.49 5.50
CA ASN A 317 -31.89 -32.90 5.37
C ASN A 317 -31.96 -31.89 4.22
N ILE A 318 -30.83 -31.36 3.76
CA ILE A 318 -30.76 -30.28 2.78
C ILE A 318 -30.91 -30.86 1.38
N ARG A 319 -31.93 -30.38 0.65
CA ARG A 319 -32.19 -30.75 -0.74
C ARG A 319 -31.75 -29.66 -1.72
N THR A 320 -31.82 -28.41 -1.27
CA THR A 320 -31.57 -27.22 -2.09
C THR A 320 -30.58 -26.28 -1.41
N ILE A 321 -29.58 -25.82 -2.17
CA ILE A 321 -28.74 -24.69 -1.78
C ILE A 321 -29.17 -23.44 -2.55
N PHE A 322 -29.47 -22.38 -1.81
CA PHE A 322 -29.72 -21.06 -2.36
C PHE A 322 -28.45 -20.21 -2.20
N ALA A 323 -27.75 -19.93 -3.29
CA ALA A 323 -26.54 -19.12 -3.27
C ALA A 323 -26.82 -17.70 -3.79
N ALA A 324 -26.46 -16.69 -3.00
CA ALA A 324 -26.72 -15.29 -3.33
C ALA A 324 -25.48 -14.41 -3.15
N GLU A 325 -25.30 -13.47 -4.07
CA GLU A 325 -24.20 -12.50 -4.05
C GLU A 325 -24.34 -11.49 -2.91
N ASN A 326 -25.50 -10.86 -2.77
CA ASN A 326 -25.68 -9.76 -1.82
C ASN A 326 -26.07 -10.22 -0.41
N ARG A 327 -25.33 -9.76 0.60
CA ARG A 327 -25.59 -10.03 2.02
C ARG A 327 -26.98 -9.60 2.51
N ALA A 328 -27.53 -8.50 2.01
CA ALA A 328 -28.86 -8.03 2.37
C ALA A 328 -29.94 -9.01 1.94
N VAL A 329 -29.81 -9.58 0.73
CA VAL A 329 -30.69 -10.63 0.20
C VAL A 329 -30.63 -11.88 1.07
N VAL A 330 -29.42 -12.36 1.38
CA VAL A 330 -29.20 -13.54 2.24
C VAL A 330 -29.88 -13.38 3.59
N ARG A 331 -29.66 -12.24 4.26
CA ARG A 331 -30.28 -11.96 5.57
C ARG A 331 -31.79 -11.91 5.50
N LYS A 332 -32.35 -11.42 4.39
CA LYS A 332 -33.79 -11.34 4.18
C LYS A 332 -34.36 -12.74 3.94
N LEU A 333 -33.78 -13.51 3.01
CA LEU A 333 -34.18 -14.89 2.74
C LEU A 333 -34.28 -15.71 4.02
N ILE A 334 -33.24 -15.73 4.85
CA ILE A 334 -33.22 -16.49 6.11
C ILE A 334 -34.40 -16.16 7.02
N LYS A 335 -34.81 -14.89 7.10
CA LYS A 335 -35.96 -14.48 7.92
C LYS A 335 -37.30 -14.95 7.35
N HIS A 336 -37.42 -14.99 6.03
CA HIS A 336 -38.67 -15.27 5.32
C HIS A 336 -38.89 -16.73 4.96
N ILE A 337 -37.87 -17.60 5.02
CA ILE A 337 -38.10 -19.04 4.85
C ILE A 337 -39.04 -19.54 5.96
N PRO A 338 -40.18 -20.17 5.63
CA PRO A 338 -41.07 -20.75 6.62
C PRO A 338 -40.36 -21.85 7.41
N TYR A 339 -40.62 -21.91 8.72
CA TYR A 339 -39.91 -22.82 9.64
C TYR A 339 -39.90 -24.28 9.16
N GLY A 340 -41.00 -24.78 8.59
CA GLY A 340 -41.11 -26.14 8.07
C GLY A 340 -40.18 -26.47 6.89
N HIS A 341 -39.74 -25.47 6.12
CA HIS A 341 -38.85 -25.66 4.97
C HIS A 341 -37.38 -25.40 5.29
N ARG A 342 -37.07 -24.79 6.43
CA ARG A 342 -35.71 -24.42 6.86
C ARG A 342 -34.75 -25.61 6.98
N ALA A 343 -35.27 -26.80 7.26
CA ALA A 343 -34.46 -28.02 7.35
C ALA A 343 -33.95 -28.48 5.97
N HIS A 344 -34.66 -28.12 4.90
CA HIS A 344 -34.43 -28.61 3.54
C HIS A 344 -33.66 -27.64 2.65
N ILE A 345 -33.43 -26.42 3.14
CA ILE A 345 -32.83 -25.33 2.38
C ILE A 345 -31.59 -24.84 3.12
N GLY A 346 -30.44 -24.89 2.46
CA GLY A 346 -29.23 -24.19 2.89
C GLY A 346 -29.06 -22.89 2.12
N ILE A 347 -28.63 -21.83 2.79
CA ILE A 347 -28.34 -20.54 2.15
C ILE A 347 -26.83 -20.28 2.24
N VAL A 348 -26.23 -19.90 1.12
CA VAL A 348 -24.82 -19.52 1.00
C VAL A 348 -24.70 -18.10 0.45
N GLY A 349 -24.17 -17.18 1.23
CA GLY A 349 -23.88 -15.81 0.82
C GLY A 349 -22.40 -15.59 0.61
N PHE A 350 -21.99 -15.04 -0.54
CA PHE A 350 -20.57 -14.87 -0.86
C PHE A 350 -20.10 -13.40 -1.01
N ASP A 351 -20.99 -12.43 -0.79
CA ASP A 351 -20.70 -10.99 -0.63
C ASP A 351 -19.78 -10.43 -1.73
N GLY A 352 -20.21 -10.56 -3.00
CA GLY A 352 -19.48 -10.15 -4.21
C GLY A 352 -19.09 -11.30 -5.12
N GLN A 353 -17.82 -11.39 -5.53
CA GLN A 353 -17.37 -12.43 -6.48
C GLN A 353 -17.27 -13.83 -5.85
N VAL A 354 -17.57 -14.87 -6.64
CA VAL A 354 -17.37 -16.28 -6.26
C VAL A 354 -15.88 -16.64 -6.24
N ARG A 355 -15.31 -16.64 -5.04
CA ARG A 355 -13.92 -17.06 -4.77
C ARG A 355 -13.77 -18.60 -4.74
N SER A 356 -12.54 -19.09 -4.68
CA SER A 356 -12.25 -20.54 -4.58
C SER A 356 -12.95 -21.17 -3.38
N ALA A 357 -12.86 -20.57 -2.20
CA ALA A 357 -13.50 -21.10 -1.00
C ALA A 357 -15.03 -21.23 -1.12
N VAL A 358 -15.70 -20.26 -1.76
CA VAL A 358 -17.16 -20.36 -2.01
C VAL A 358 -17.46 -21.54 -2.93
N TYR A 359 -16.68 -21.67 -4.00
CA TYR A 359 -16.82 -22.74 -4.97
C TYR A 359 -16.55 -24.12 -4.34
N ASP A 360 -15.51 -24.25 -3.51
CA ASP A 360 -15.16 -25.48 -2.80
C ASP A 360 -16.20 -25.83 -1.74
N LEU A 361 -16.71 -24.87 -0.99
CA LEU A 361 -17.81 -25.10 -0.05
C LEU A 361 -19.05 -25.66 -0.76
N LEU A 362 -19.45 -25.07 -1.88
CA LEU A 362 -20.58 -25.55 -2.69
C LEU A 362 -20.32 -26.95 -3.26
N ARG A 363 -19.08 -27.24 -3.68
CA ARG A 363 -18.65 -28.58 -4.10
C ARG A 363 -18.80 -29.59 -2.98
N HIS A 364 -18.45 -29.23 -1.73
CA HIS A 364 -18.66 -30.12 -0.58
C HIS A 364 -20.15 -30.41 -0.33
N PHE A 365 -21.05 -29.42 -0.49
CA PHE A 365 -22.50 -29.65 -0.41
C PHE A 365 -22.98 -30.60 -1.51
N LYS A 366 -22.52 -30.43 -2.75
CA LYS A 366 -22.83 -31.34 -3.86
C LYS A 366 -22.37 -32.77 -3.55
N ASN A 367 -21.14 -32.92 -3.08
CA ASN A 367 -20.57 -34.23 -2.72
C ASN A 367 -21.28 -34.87 -1.50
N ALA A 368 -21.93 -34.06 -0.66
CA ALA A 368 -22.77 -34.52 0.44
C ALA A 368 -24.17 -34.98 0.00
N GLY A 369 -24.50 -34.90 -1.29
CA GLY A 369 -25.76 -35.39 -1.86
C GLY A 369 -26.84 -34.32 -2.03
N VAL A 370 -26.51 -33.03 -1.91
CA VAL A 370 -27.46 -31.96 -2.26
C VAL A 370 -27.67 -31.94 -3.77
N GLY A 371 -28.91 -32.19 -4.21
CA GLY A 371 -29.25 -32.31 -5.63
C GLY A 371 -29.46 -30.98 -6.36
N GLN A 372 -29.95 -29.93 -5.69
CA GLN A 372 -30.29 -28.67 -6.34
C GLN A 372 -29.47 -27.47 -5.84
N ILE A 373 -29.07 -26.61 -6.77
CA ILE A 373 -28.58 -25.26 -6.50
C ILE A 373 -29.44 -24.20 -7.21
N ILE A 374 -29.78 -23.14 -6.49
CA ILE A 374 -30.44 -21.94 -6.99
C ILE A 374 -29.46 -20.77 -6.85
N ILE A 375 -29.15 -20.11 -7.97
CA ILE A 375 -28.28 -18.94 -7.98
C ILE A 375 -29.09 -17.67 -8.13
N TRP A 376 -28.80 -16.69 -7.28
CA TRP A 376 -29.23 -15.31 -7.45
C TRP A 376 -28.00 -14.41 -7.46
N SER A 377 -27.79 -13.68 -8.55
CA SER A 377 -26.76 -12.65 -8.69
C SER A 377 -27.39 -11.29 -9.03
N ASP A 378 -26.58 -10.23 -9.09
CA ASP A 378 -26.96 -9.04 -9.85
C ASP A 378 -27.10 -9.39 -11.35
N TYR A 379 -27.87 -8.61 -12.11
CA TYR A 379 -28.10 -8.85 -13.54
C TYR A 379 -27.08 -8.11 -14.42
N ASP A 380 -25.78 -8.40 -14.21
CA ASP A 380 -24.68 -7.70 -14.87
C ASP A 380 -23.74 -8.63 -15.67
N ARG A 381 -22.64 -8.08 -16.22
CA ARG A 381 -21.65 -8.89 -16.97
C ARG A 381 -20.84 -9.82 -16.07
N ALA A 382 -20.60 -9.45 -14.81
CA ALA A 382 -19.84 -10.27 -13.88
C ALA A 382 -20.60 -11.54 -13.48
N ALA A 383 -21.93 -11.45 -13.40
CA ALA A 383 -22.83 -12.57 -13.16
C ALA A 383 -22.73 -13.68 -14.23
N ILE A 384 -22.45 -13.34 -15.49
CA ILE A 384 -22.29 -14.35 -16.56
C ILE A 384 -21.12 -15.29 -16.22
N ALA A 385 -19.95 -14.73 -15.93
CA ALA A 385 -18.76 -15.51 -15.58
C ALA A 385 -18.96 -16.31 -14.28
N MET A 386 -19.70 -15.72 -13.32
CA MET A 386 -20.04 -16.36 -12.06
C MET A 386 -20.93 -17.61 -12.27
N VAL A 387 -22.01 -17.47 -13.04
CA VAL A 387 -22.98 -18.55 -13.28
C VAL A 387 -22.34 -19.67 -14.10
N GLU A 388 -21.54 -19.33 -15.12
CA GLU A 388 -20.79 -20.33 -15.89
C GLU A 388 -19.81 -21.11 -15.00
N LYS A 389 -19.09 -20.42 -14.10
CA LYS A 389 -18.20 -21.06 -13.12
C LYS A 389 -18.97 -22.00 -12.19
N LEU A 390 -20.10 -21.56 -11.62
CA LEU A 390 -20.88 -22.37 -10.68
C LEU A 390 -21.58 -23.56 -11.34
N TYR A 391 -21.99 -23.43 -12.61
CA TYR A 391 -22.61 -24.54 -13.35
C TYR A 391 -21.68 -25.74 -13.50
N ALA A 392 -20.36 -25.52 -13.55
CA ALA A 392 -19.35 -26.57 -13.58
C ALA A 392 -19.28 -27.43 -12.30
N LEU A 393 -20.06 -27.11 -11.25
CA LEU A 393 -20.20 -27.98 -10.07
C LEU A 393 -21.11 -29.19 -10.33
N GLU A 394 -21.89 -29.17 -11.42
CA GLU A 394 -22.72 -30.29 -11.88
C GLU A 394 -23.72 -30.76 -10.81
N PHE A 395 -24.44 -29.83 -10.19
CA PHE A 395 -25.64 -30.17 -9.42
C PHE A 395 -26.70 -30.78 -10.36
N GLU A 396 -27.47 -31.75 -9.88
CA GLU A 396 -28.52 -32.42 -10.66
C GLU A 396 -29.54 -31.42 -11.22
N GLN A 397 -29.88 -30.43 -10.41
CA GLN A 397 -30.74 -29.32 -10.79
C GLN A 397 -30.02 -27.99 -10.56
N PHE A 398 -29.86 -27.22 -11.62
CA PHE A 398 -29.29 -25.87 -11.57
C PHE A 398 -30.33 -24.86 -12.04
N LYS A 399 -30.82 -24.04 -11.10
CA LYS A 399 -31.80 -23.00 -11.35
C LYS A 399 -31.19 -21.62 -11.13
N PHE A 400 -31.70 -20.64 -11.87
CA PHE A 400 -31.29 -19.24 -11.78
C PHE A 400 -32.52 -18.37 -11.50
N VAL A 401 -32.37 -17.39 -10.59
CA VAL A 401 -33.42 -16.40 -10.31
C VAL A 401 -33.37 -15.33 -11.38
N ALA A 402 -34.26 -15.44 -12.37
CA ALA A 402 -34.33 -14.52 -13.49
C ALA A 402 -35.47 -13.51 -13.35
N LYS A 403 -35.37 -12.39 -14.08
CA LYS A 403 -36.40 -11.36 -14.12
C LYS A 403 -37.18 -11.44 -15.42
N LYS A 404 -38.52 -11.53 -15.32
CA LYS A 404 -39.42 -11.42 -16.47
C LYS A 404 -40.56 -10.46 -16.16
N GLN A 405 -40.69 -9.38 -16.95
CA GLN A 405 -41.80 -8.42 -16.88
C GLN A 405 -42.11 -7.87 -15.46
N GLY A 406 -41.06 -7.65 -14.64
CA GLY A 406 -41.21 -7.10 -13.29
C GLY A 406 -41.43 -8.15 -12.18
N THR A 407 -41.52 -9.42 -12.54
CA THR A 407 -41.56 -10.56 -11.59
C THR A 407 -40.25 -11.35 -11.63
N LEU A 408 -39.95 -12.05 -10.53
CA LEU A 408 -38.84 -13.00 -10.45
C LEU A 408 -39.37 -14.41 -10.70
N LEU A 409 -38.61 -15.21 -11.45
CA LEU A 409 -38.96 -16.59 -11.78
C LEU A 409 -37.72 -17.47 -11.63
N LEU A 410 -37.92 -18.74 -11.27
CA LEU A 410 -36.89 -19.75 -11.37
C LEU A 410 -36.84 -20.28 -12.81
N VAL A 411 -35.69 -20.13 -13.45
CA VAL A 411 -35.46 -20.64 -14.81
C VAL A 411 -34.29 -21.64 -14.82
N SER A 412 -34.22 -22.45 -15.87
CA SER A 412 -33.07 -23.34 -16.11
C SER A 412 -31.79 -22.53 -16.36
N TYR A 413 -30.63 -23.17 -16.20
CA TYR A 413 -29.34 -22.58 -16.56
C TYR A 413 -29.33 -21.96 -17.97
N ALA A 414 -29.80 -22.68 -18.98
CA ALA A 414 -29.77 -22.22 -20.37
C ALA A 414 -30.62 -20.95 -20.58
N GLU A 415 -31.82 -20.91 -19.98
CA GLU A 415 -32.70 -19.75 -20.07
C GLU A 415 -32.18 -18.58 -19.23
N GLY A 416 -31.67 -18.83 -18.03
CA GLY A 416 -31.06 -17.81 -17.17
C GLY A 416 -29.85 -17.16 -17.82
N LEU A 417 -28.94 -17.96 -18.40
CA LEU A 417 -27.76 -17.44 -19.11
C LEU A 417 -28.14 -16.61 -20.34
N LYS A 418 -29.17 -17.04 -21.08
CA LYS A 418 -29.71 -16.27 -22.22
C LYS A 418 -30.22 -14.91 -21.75
N GLN A 419 -31.05 -14.87 -20.72
CA GLN A 419 -31.60 -13.62 -20.17
C GLN A 419 -30.51 -12.71 -19.59
N LEU A 420 -29.50 -13.25 -18.89
CA LEU A 420 -28.35 -12.49 -18.41
C LEU A 420 -27.59 -11.82 -19.55
N LYS A 421 -27.34 -12.55 -20.65
CA LYS A 421 -26.66 -12.01 -21.84
C LYS A 421 -27.47 -10.92 -22.53
N GLU A 422 -28.80 -11.07 -22.61
CA GLU A 422 -29.71 -10.05 -23.14
C GLU A 422 -29.71 -8.78 -22.26
N LEU A 423 -29.86 -8.93 -20.95
CA LEU A 423 -29.90 -7.81 -20.00
C LEU A 423 -28.57 -7.05 -19.93
N ALA A 424 -27.43 -7.76 -19.90
CA ALA A 424 -26.10 -7.18 -19.89
C ALA A 424 -25.78 -6.34 -21.15
N GLY A 425 -26.52 -6.52 -22.25
CA GLY A 425 -26.43 -5.73 -23.47
C GLY A 425 -27.20 -4.40 -23.45
N THR A 426 -28.12 -4.22 -22.49
CA THR A 426 -29.07 -3.09 -22.46
C THR A 426 -28.63 -1.89 -21.60
N ASN A 427 -27.44 -1.91 -21.01
CA ASN A 427 -26.92 -0.87 -20.08
C ASN A 427 -27.84 -0.54 -18.88
N HIS A 428 -28.85 -1.36 -18.59
CA HIS A 428 -29.68 -1.23 -17.40
C HIS A 428 -29.16 -2.13 -16.29
N LEU A 429 -28.51 -1.52 -15.30
CA LEU A 429 -28.16 -2.19 -14.04
C LEU A 429 -29.44 -2.47 -13.28
N THR A 430 -29.73 -3.76 -13.07
CA THR A 430 -30.76 -4.19 -12.13
C THR A 430 -30.07 -4.89 -10.97
N GLU A 431 -30.02 -4.22 -9.82
CA GLU A 431 -29.46 -4.77 -8.58
C GLU A 431 -30.46 -5.70 -7.89
N GLN A 432 -29.97 -6.72 -7.18
CA GLN A 432 -30.79 -7.62 -6.37
C GLN A 432 -31.64 -6.88 -5.33
N GLU A 433 -31.10 -5.79 -4.78
CA GLU A 433 -31.73 -5.05 -3.69
C GLU A 433 -33.10 -4.46 -4.07
N ASN A 434 -33.31 -4.21 -5.36
CA ASN A 434 -34.57 -3.68 -5.89
C ASN A 434 -35.77 -4.60 -5.61
N PHE A 435 -35.54 -5.89 -5.41
CA PHE A 435 -36.59 -6.89 -5.16
C PHE A 435 -36.73 -7.27 -3.69
N LEU A 436 -35.95 -6.66 -2.80
CA LEU A 436 -36.05 -6.98 -1.38
C LEU A 436 -37.45 -6.66 -0.85
N TRP A 437 -38.15 -5.65 -1.37
CA TRP A 437 -39.44 -5.20 -0.86
C TRP A 437 -40.61 -6.16 -1.13
N ASP A 438 -40.44 -7.12 -2.04
CA ASP A 438 -41.48 -8.06 -2.46
C ASP A 438 -41.33 -9.42 -1.75
N PHE A 439 -41.94 -9.52 -0.57
CA PHE A 439 -41.77 -10.65 0.35
C PHE A 439 -42.48 -11.91 -0.12
N ASP A 440 -43.68 -11.78 -0.71
CA ASP A 440 -44.46 -12.90 -1.21
C ASP A 440 -43.73 -13.56 -2.39
N LEU A 441 -43.05 -12.76 -3.20
CA LEU A 441 -42.20 -13.23 -4.30
C LEU A 441 -40.99 -14.02 -3.78
N LEU A 442 -40.30 -13.52 -2.75
CA LEU A 442 -39.17 -14.22 -2.12
C LEU A 442 -39.57 -15.58 -1.55
N GLU A 443 -40.72 -15.62 -0.85
CA GLU A 443 -41.26 -16.85 -0.30
C GLU A 443 -41.65 -17.83 -1.43
N THR A 444 -42.31 -17.34 -2.48
CA THR A 444 -42.69 -18.15 -3.64
C THR A 444 -41.47 -18.79 -4.30
N ILE A 445 -40.38 -18.06 -4.55
CA ILE A 445 -39.16 -18.60 -5.15
C ILE A 445 -38.54 -19.70 -4.26
N VAL A 446 -38.49 -19.47 -2.94
CA VAL A 446 -37.97 -20.44 -1.98
C VAL A 446 -38.84 -21.71 -1.98
N LEU A 447 -40.16 -21.56 -2.03
CA LEU A 447 -41.11 -22.66 -2.05
C LEU A 447 -41.07 -23.43 -3.38
N GLU A 448 -41.13 -22.75 -4.52
CA GLU A 448 -41.00 -23.31 -5.88
C GLU A 448 -39.69 -24.08 -6.08
N GLY A 449 -38.62 -23.58 -5.46
CA GLY A 449 -37.34 -24.27 -5.40
C GLY A 449 -37.37 -25.59 -4.63
N ASN A 450 -38.35 -25.80 -3.76
CA ASN A 450 -38.41 -26.94 -2.84
C ASN A 450 -39.50 -27.96 -3.20
N VAL A 451 -40.27 -27.77 -4.29
CA VAL A 451 -41.46 -28.57 -4.66
C VAL A 451 -41.14 -29.96 -5.23
N ASN A 452 -39.90 -30.43 -5.18
CA ASN A 452 -39.62 -31.83 -5.53
C ASN A 452 -39.96 -32.72 -4.32
N ASP A 453 -41.24 -33.07 -4.21
CA ASP A 453 -41.71 -34.35 -3.66
C ASP A 453 -42.17 -35.25 -4.82
#